data_AF-A0A5C6YEB5-F1
#
_entry.id   AF-A0A5C6YEB5-F1
#
_cell.length_a   1.000
_cell.length_b   1.000
_cell.length_c   1.000
_cell.angle_alpha   90.00
_cell.angle_beta   90.00
_cell.angle_gamma   90.00
#
_symmetry.space_group_name_H-M   'P 1'
#
loop_
_entity.id
_entity.type
_entity.pdbx_description
1 polymer ?
#
loop_
_entity_poly.entity_id
_entity_poly.type
_entity_poly.pdbx_seq_one_letter_code
_entity_poly.pdbx_strand_id
1 'polypeptide(L)'
;MELTKEQILHIENRLEKNGIKYWDIKIEILDHIVSDIEKRLTIGELYKSALENSFYALGFHGDLTGLNKRRLLGINKIVRKQYFTNIKSLLTNSLSAVTIFSFIVIYYLFFSLVSVTVFKISALILLITPITVGAILHFSEFLKKRKSGYLTYSSFYIFFAFLLLNMFIQFVKPGGIIPVSKEVQLWVWFLVTAANSVFSYAGIQVYLKTKRKIKNSAFKLKNL
;
A
#
# COMPACT_ATOMS: atom_id res chain seq x y z
N MET A 1 21.38 -22.80 -20.09
CA MET A 1 22.20 -23.23 -18.93
C MET A 1 21.66 -22.47 -17.74
N GLU A 2 21.34 -23.16 -16.65
CA GLU A 2 20.78 -22.53 -15.44
C GLU A 2 21.90 -22.05 -14.50
N LEU A 3 21.66 -20.94 -13.82
CA LEU A 3 22.59 -20.42 -12.81
C LEU A 3 22.53 -21.23 -11.51
N THR A 4 23.68 -21.37 -10.84
CA THR A 4 23.73 -21.98 -9.51
C THR A 4 23.15 -21.06 -8.45
N LYS A 5 22.69 -21.64 -7.32
CA LYS A 5 22.17 -20.86 -6.18
C LYS A 5 23.18 -19.84 -5.64
N GLU A 6 24.47 -20.18 -5.69
CA GLU A 6 25.56 -19.29 -5.27
C GLU A 6 25.73 -18.10 -6.21
N GLN A 7 25.60 -18.33 -7.53
CA GLN A 7 25.63 -17.26 -8.54
C GLN A 7 24.43 -16.32 -8.38
N ILE A 8 23.24 -16.86 -8.14
CA ILE A 8 22.03 -16.07 -7.86
C ILE A 8 22.21 -15.24 -6.59
N LEU A 9 22.72 -15.84 -5.50
CA LEU A 9 22.98 -15.13 -4.25
C LEU A 9 24.02 -14.00 -4.43
N HIS A 10 25.04 -14.23 -5.26
CA HIS A 10 26.02 -13.19 -5.61
C HIS A 10 25.36 -11.99 -6.31
N ILE A 11 24.45 -12.23 -7.25
CA ILE A 11 23.68 -11.18 -7.95
C ILE A 11 22.77 -10.45 -6.95
N GLU A 12 22.04 -11.17 -6.10
CA GLU A 12 21.17 -10.58 -5.09
C GLU A 12 21.93 -9.63 -4.15
N ASN A 13 23.10 -10.08 -3.66
CA ASN A 13 23.95 -9.29 -2.78
C ASN A 13 24.47 -8.02 -3.46
N ARG A 14 24.82 -8.11 -4.75
CA ARG A 14 25.23 -6.94 -5.54
C ARG A 14 24.09 -5.92 -5.67
N LEU A 15 22.87 -6.37 -5.97
CA LEU A 15 21.69 -5.49 -6.07
C LEU A 15 21.39 -4.77 -4.74
N GLU A 16 21.51 -5.47 -3.63
CA GLU A 16 21.27 -4.92 -2.31
C GLU A 16 22.32 -3.87 -1.92
N LYS A 17 23.60 -4.17 -2.16
CA LYS A 17 24.71 -3.21 -1.98
C LYS A 17 24.55 -1.96 -2.84
N ASN A 18 24.01 -2.11 -4.05
CA ASN A 18 23.80 -1.01 -4.98
C ASN A 18 22.49 -0.24 -4.71
N GLY A 19 21.75 -0.53 -3.64
CA GLY A 19 20.65 0.32 -3.17
C GLY A 19 19.23 -0.17 -3.45
N ILE A 20 19.04 -1.41 -3.92
CA ILE A 20 17.71 -2.04 -4.01
C ILE A 20 17.28 -2.54 -2.62
N LYS A 21 16.27 -1.88 -2.02
CA LYS A 21 15.87 -2.12 -0.62
C LYS A 21 14.62 -2.98 -0.45
N TYR A 22 13.77 -3.04 -1.46
CA TYR A 22 12.48 -3.72 -1.36
C TYR A 22 12.56 -5.07 -2.06
N TRP A 23 12.12 -6.11 -1.35
CA TRP A 23 12.34 -7.49 -1.78
C TRP A 23 11.58 -7.80 -3.08
N ASP A 24 10.37 -7.27 -3.25
CA ASP A 24 9.56 -7.45 -4.45
C ASP A 24 10.19 -6.79 -5.68
N ILE A 25 10.78 -5.61 -5.52
CA ILE A 25 11.58 -4.96 -6.57
C ILE A 25 12.84 -5.78 -6.86
N LYS A 26 13.49 -6.32 -5.82
CA LYS A 26 14.71 -7.12 -5.97
C LYS A 26 14.48 -8.38 -6.81
N ILE A 27 13.41 -9.14 -6.54
CA ILE A 27 13.07 -10.32 -7.35
C ILE A 27 12.83 -9.96 -8.80
N GLU A 28 12.06 -8.90 -9.07
CA GLU A 28 11.72 -8.50 -10.44
C GLU A 28 12.99 -8.18 -11.24
N ILE A 29 13.92 -7.45 -10.61
CA ILE A 29 15.21 -7.14 -11.23
C ILE A 29 16.08 -8.41 -11.37
N LEU A 30 16.12 -9.25 -10.34
CA LEU A 30 16.87 -10.50 -10.34
C LEU A 30 16.42 -11.43 -11.48
N ASP A 31 15.12 -11.60 -11.68
CA ASP A 31 14.53 -12.42 -12.74
C ASP A 31 14.99 -11.96 -14.13
N HIS A 32 14.98 -10.65 -14.37
CA HIS A 32 15.50 -10.07 -15.61
C HIS A 32 17.01 -10.28 -15.80
N ILE A 33 17.82 -10.11 -14.74
CA ILE A 33 19.27 -10.30 -14.82
C ILE A 33 19.62 -11.77 -15.04
N VAL A 34 19.02 -12.68 -14.27
CA VAL A 34 19.23 -14.13 -14.39
C VAL A 34 18.89 -14.57 -15.80
N SER A 35 17.72 -14.17 -16.32
CA SER A 35 17.29 -14.49 -17.69
C SER A 35 18.26 -13.99 -18.76
N ASP A 36 18.86 -12.79 -18.59
CA ASP A 36 19.86 -12.27 -19.55
C ASP A 36 21.18 -13.02 -19.47
N ILE A 37 21.66 -13.31 -18.25
CA ILE A 37 22.89 -14.08 -18.03
C ILE A 37 22.76 -15.48 -18.63
N GLU A 38 21.65 -16.18 -18.38
CA GLU A 38 21.44 -17.53 -18.91
C GLU A 38 21.42 -17.56 -20.44
N LYS A 39 20.83 -16.54 -21.08
CA LYS A 39 20.89 -16.37 -22.54
C LYS A 39 22.32 -16.15 -23.02
N ARG A 40 23.10 -15.32 -22.33
CA ARG A 40 24.51 -15.07 -22.66
C ARG A 40 25.39 -16.32 -22.47
N LEU A 41 25.14 -17.10 -21.42
CA LEU A 41 25.81 -18.37 -21.21
C LEU A 41 25.49 -19.37 -22.33
N THR A 42 24.25 -19.38 -22.85
CA THR A 42 23.89 -20.26 -23.98
C THR A 42 24.60 -19.93 -25.30
N ILE A 43 25.03 -18.69 -25.49
CA ILE A 43 25.83 -18.27 -26.66
C ILE A 43 27.34 -18.39 -26.41
N GLY A 44 27.75 -18.98 -25.29
CA GLY A 44 29.15 -19.27 -24.97
C GLY A 44 29.91 -18.17 -24.22
N GLU A 45 29.24 -17.11 -23.72
CA GLU A 45 29.90 -16.14 -22.86
C GLU A 45 30.31 -16.79 -21.52
N LEU A 46 31.48 -16.40 -20.98
CA LEU A 46 31.89 -16.78 -19.62
C LEU A 46 31.01 -16.06 -18.58
N TYR A 47 30.67 -16.74 -17.48
CA TYR A 47 29.78 -16.19 -16.44
C TYR A 47 30.16 -14.77 -15.96
N LYS A 48 31.45 -14.52 -15.71
CA LYS A 48 31.90 -13.19 -15.24
C LYS A 48 31.62 -12.10 -16.27
N SER A 49 31.85 -12.39 -17.56
CA SER A 49 31.56 -11.47 -18.66
C SER A 49 30.06 -11.30 -18.86
N ALA A 50 29.31 -12.40 -18.85
CA ALA A 50 27.86 -12.39 -18.94
C ALA A 50 27.21 -11.56 -17.83
N LEU A 51 27.72 -11.67 -16.59
CA LEU A 51 27.27 -10.89 -15.44
C LEU A 51 27.48 -9.38 -15.66
N GLU A 52 28.70 -8.95 -15.97
CA GLU A 52 28.98 -7.52 -16.17
C GLU A 52 28.21 -6.96 -17.37
N ASN A 53 28.17 -7.71 -18.48
CA ASN A 53 27.44 -7.33 -19.68
C ASN A 53 25.93 -7.20 -19.41
N SER A 54 25.35 -8.10 -18.62
CA SER A 54 23.92 -8.03 -18.24
C SER A 54 23.62 -6.82 -17.38
N PHE A 55 24.46 -6.54 -16.37
CA PHE A 55 24.30 -5.35 -15.53
C PHE A 55 24.45 -4.05 -16.33
N TYR A 56 25.38 -4.01 -17.29
CA TYR A 56 25.57 -2.85 -18.15
C TYR A 56 24.39 -2.68 -19.12
N ALA A 57 24.04 -3.73 -19.87
CA ALA A 57 22.99 -3.71 -20.89
C ALA A 57 21.60 -3.39 -20.32
N LEU A 58 21.28 -3.89 -19.12
CA LEU A 58 20.02 -3.62 -18.44
C LEU A 58 20.01 -2.28 -17.67
N GLY A 59 21.13 -1.54 -17.66
CA GLY A 59 21.24 -0.28 -16.94
C GLY A 59 21.22 -0.43 -15.41
N PHE A 60 21.70 -1.55 -14.89
CA PHE A 60 21.78 -1.85 -13.46
C PHE A 60 23.19 -1.63 -12.86
N HIS A 61 24.05 -0.89 -13.56
CA HIS A 61 25.37 -0.51 -13.07
C HIS A 61 25.32 0.71 -12.13
N GLY A 62 26.23 0.77 -11.17
CA GLY A 62 26.35 1.90 -10.23
C GLY A 62 25.27 1.96 -9.16
N ASP A 63 24.91 3.17 -8.73
CA ASP A 63 23.90 3.43 -7.71
C ASP A 63 22.47 3.24 -8.25
N LEU A 64 21.73 2.31 -7.66
CA LEU A 64 20.36 1.95 -8.02
C LEU A 64 19.31 2.58 -7.10
N THR A 65 19.69 3.48 -6.18
CA THR A 65 18.72 4.19 -5.32
C THR A 65 17.65 4.91 -6.12
N GLY A 66 18.02 5.57 -7.22
CA GLY A 66 17.11 6.24 -8.14
C GLY A 66 16.14 5.27 -8.84
N LEU A 67 16.65 4.11 -9.28
CA LEU A 67 15.82 3.04 -9.85
C LEU A 67 14.83 2.49 -8.83
N ASN A 68 15.30 2.20 -7.61
CA ASN A 68 14.47 1.75 -6.50
C ASN A 68 13.34 2.75 -6.20
N LYS A 69 13.64 4.06 -6.18
CA LYS A 69 12.63 5.11 -6.00
C LYS A 69 11.61 5.14 -7.15
N ARG A 70 12.06 5.07 -8.42
CA ARG A 70 11.16 5.04 -9.58
C ARG A 70 10.23 3.83 -9.55
N ARG A 71 10.75 2.64 -9.24
CA ARG A 71 9.96 1.42 -9.11
C ARG A 71 8.93 1.52 -7.98
N LEU A 72 9.29 2.10 -6.83
CA LEU A 72 8.34 2.38 -5.74
C LEU A 72 7.21 3.32 -6.17
N LEU A 73 7.51 4.39 -6.93
CA LEU A 73 6.48 5.26 -7.47
C LEU A 73 5.54 4.51 -8.44
N GLY A 74 6.09 3.60 -9.25
CA GLY A 74 5.31 2.68 -10.08
C GLY A 74 4.37 1.80 -9.27
N ILE A 75 4.89 1.18 -8.20
CA ILE A 75 4.09 0.39 -7.25
C ILE A 75 2.97 1.24 -6.64
N ASN A 76 3.28 2.45 -6.15
CA ASN A 76 2.27 3.36 -5.60
C ASN A 76 1.18 3.67 -6.62
N LYS A 77 1.54 3.94 -7.89
CA LYS A 77 0.55 4.18 -8.96
C LYS A 77 -0.39 2.99 -9.14
N ILE A 78 0.12 1.77 -9.09
CA ILE A 78 -0.66 0.54 -9.18
C ILE A 78 -1.59 0.39 -7.97
N VAL A 79 -1.05 0.49 -6.75
CA VAL A 79 -1.82 0.35 -5.50
C VAL A 79 -2.90 1.43 -5.40
N ARG A 80 -2.58 2.67 -5.76
CA ARG A 80 -3.53 3.78 -5.82
C ARG A 80 -4.68 3.49 -6.78
N LYS A 81 -4.36 3.00 -7.98
CA LYS A 81 -5.38 2.61 -8.97
C LYS A 81 -6.28 1.52 -8.39
N GLN A 82 -5.71 0.51 -7.73
CA GLN A 82 -6.49 -0.54 -7.08
C GLN A 82 -7.39 0.00 -5.97
N TYR A 83 -6.88 0.92 -5.15
CA TYR A 83 -7.64 1.59 -4.10
C TYR A 83 -8.88 2.31 -4.62
N PHE A 84 -8.72 3.21 -5.60
CA PHE A 84 -9.86 3.93 -6.17
C PHE A 84 -10.79 3.03 -7.00
N THR A 85 -10.26 2.00 -7.67
CA THR A 85 -11.10 1.00 -8.34
C THR A 85 -11.95 0.24 -7.32
N ASN A 86 -11.37 -0.09 -6.15
CA ASN A 86 -12.08 -0.79 -5.09
C ASN A 86 -13.16 0.09 -4.44
N ILE A 87 -12.86 1.37 -4.20
CA ILE A 87 -13.87 2.37 -3.78
C ILE A 87 -15.02 2.42 -4.78
N LYS A 88 -14.71 2.59 -6.07
CA LYS A 88 -15.74 2.61 -7.13
C LYS A 88 -16.56 1.33 -7.11
N SER A 89 -15.92 0.18 -6.95
CA SER A 89 -16.60 -1.12 -6.86
C SER A 89 -17.53 -1.19 -5.65
N LEU A 90 -17.13 -0.69 -4.48
CA LEU A 90 -17.96 -0.68 -3.27
C LEU A 90 -19.21 0.20 -3.45
N LEU A 91 -19.08 1.31 -4.16
CA LEU A 91 -20.19 2.24 -4.41
C LEU A 91 -21.12 1.81 -5.55
N THR A 92 -20.65 0.97 -6.48
CA THR A 92 -21.43 0.55 -7.66
C THR A 92 -21.99 -0.87 -7.56
N ASN A 93 -21.38 -1.74 -6.76
CA ASN A 93 -21.92 -3.06 -6.48
C ASN A 93 -23.16 -2.93 -5.57
N SER A 94 -24.31 -3.43 -6.02
CA SER A 94 -25.59 -3.27 -5.33
C SER A 94 -25.57 -3.76 -3.87
N LEU A 95 -25.00 -4.93 -3.62
CA LEU A 95 -24.90 -5.48 -2.25
C LEU A 95 -24.01 -4.60 -1.34
N SER A 96 -22.88 -4.14 -1.88
CA SER A 96 -21.97 -3.25 -1.15
C SER A 96 -22.60 -1.89 -0.90
N ALA A 97 -23.30 -1.34 -1.89
CA ALA A 97 -24.01 -0.06 -1.79
C ALA A 97 -25.15 -0.13 -0.76
N VAL A 98 -25.95 -1.21 -0.76
CA VAL A 98 -26.97 -1.45 0.28
C VAL A 98 -26.31 -1.55 1.65
N THR A 99 -25.19 -2.25 1.78
CA THR A 99 -24.47 -2.37 3.05
C THR A 99 -23.97 -1.01 3.57
N ILE A 100 -23.41 -0.18 2.68
CA ILE A 100 -22.95 1.18 3.00
C ILE A 100 -24.13 2.06 3.39
N PHE A 101 -25.23 2.00 2.63
CA PHE A 101 -26.44 2.76 2.93
C PHE A 101 -27.01 2.39 4.29
N SER A 102 -27.18 1.09 4.57
CA SER A 102 -27.62 0.59 5.87
C SER A 102 -26.69 1.03 7.00
N PHE A 103 -25.36 0.99 6.80
CA PHE A 103 -24.39 1.52 7.76
C PHE A 103 -24.61 3.02 8.03
N ILE A 104 -24.78 3.83 6.99
CA ILE A 104 -25.02 5.29 7.12
C ILE A 104 -26.33 5.55 7.86
N VAL A 105 -27.41 4.82 7.56
CA VAL A 105 -28.72 4.95 8.24
C VAL A 105 -28.60 4.57 9.72
N ILE A 106 -27.97 3.44 10.04
CA ILE A 106 -27.76 3.02 11.43
C ILE A 106 -26.90 4.06 12.17
N TYR A 107 -25.85 4.55 11.53
CA TYR A 107 -24.98 5.56 12.13
C TYR A 107 -25.70 6.91 12.32
N TYR A 108 -26.62 7.27 11.41
CA TYR A 108 -27.46 8.45 11.54
C TYR A 108 -28.45 8.31 12.71
N LEU A 109 -29.12 7.15 12.82
CA LEU A 109 -30.00 6.88 13.96
C LEU A 109 -29.23 6.96 15.28
N PHE A 110 -28.04 6.37 15.33
CA PHE A 110 -27.15 6.49 16.48
C PHE A 110 -26.83 7.97 16.79
N PHE A 111 -26.43 8.74 15.78
CA PHE A 111 -26.17 10.18 15.91
C PHE A 111 -27.38 10.96 16.46
N SER A 112 -28.60 10.63 16.04
CA SER A 112 -29.82 11.33 16.47
C SER A 112 -30.30 10.97 17.87
N LEU A 113 -29.97 9.77 18.38
CA LEU A 113 -30.54 9.23 19.62
C LEU A 113 -29.62 9.39 20.83
N VAL A 114 -28.31 9.54 20.62
CA VAL A 114 -27.33 9.60 21.71
C VAL A 114 -26.95 11.03 22.08
N SER A 115 -26.41 11.20 23.29
CA SER A 115 -25.88 12.50 23.70
C SER A 115 -24.68 12.92 22.85
N VAL A 116 -24.50 14.24 22.70
CA VAL A 116 -23.40 14.82 21.91
C VAL A 116 -22.03 14.30 22.34
N THR A 117 -21.82 14.11 23.65
CA THR A 117 -20.56 13.60 24.20
C THR A 117 -20.32 12.15 23.76
N VAL A 118 -21.33 11.29 23.87
CA VAL A 118 -21.25 9.88 23.47
C VAL A 118 -20.97 9.79 21.96
N PHE A 119 -21.71 10.56 21.15
CA PHE A 119 -21.49 10.60 19.70
C PHE A 119 -20.05 10.98 19.34
N LYS A 120 -19.51 12.05 19.94
CA LYS A 120 -18.13 12.50 19.65
C LYS A 120 -17.09 11.45 19.99
N ILE A 121 -17.22 10.79 21.14
CA ILE A 121 -16.30 9.71 21.54
C ILE A 121 -16.39 8.55 20.56
N SER A 122 -17.60 8.09 20.22
CA SER A 122 -17.80 7.01 19.25
C SER A 122 -17.26 7.37 17.85
N ALA A 123 -17.52 8.59 17.38
CA ALA A 123 -17.01 9.09 16.11
C ALA A 123 -15.47 9.14 16.10
N LEU A 124 -14.85 9.57 17.20
CA LEU A 124 -13.40 9.59 17.35
C LEU A 124 -12.81 8.18 17.33
N ILE A 125 -13.43 7.21 18.01
CA ILE A 125 -13.02 5.80 17.98
C ILE A 125 -13.07 5.28 16.54
N LEU A 126 -14.21 5.46 15.84
CA LEU A 126 -14.38 5.03 14.46
C LEU A 126 -13.38 5.67 13.49
N LEU A 127 -13.00 6.93 13.76
CA LEU A 127 -11.99 7.66 12.98
C LEU A 127 -10.57 7.12 13.24
N ILE A 128 -10.23 6.84 14.51
CA ILE A 128 -8.88 6.44 14.93
C ILE A 128 -8.59 4.96 14.66
N THR A 129 -9.55 4.05 14.82
CA THR A 129 -9.31 2.61 14.68
C THR A 129 -8.60 2.24 13.37
N PRO A 130 -9.03 2.71 12.18
CA PRO A 130 -8.32 2.41 10.94
C PRO A 130 -6.91 3.01 10.88
N ILE A 131 -6.68 4.15 11.52
CA ILE A 131 -5.35 4.77 11.62
C ILE A 131 -4.42 3.85 12.40
N THR A 132 -4.84 3.41 13.58
CA THR A 132 -4.05 2.53 14.44
C THR A 132 -3.73 1.23 13.72
N VAL A 133 -4.72 0.59 13.08
CA VAL A 133 -4.51 -0.62 12.29
C VAL A 133 -3.54 -0.37 11.13
N GLY A 134 -3.79 0.68 10.34
CA GLY A 134 -2.96 1.01 9.18
C GLY A 134 -1.52 1.34 9.56
N ALA A 135 -1.31 2.11 10.63
CA ALA A 135 0.01 2.45 11.17
C ALA A 135 0.75 1.21 11.67
N ILE A 136 0.10 0.35 12.46
CA ILE A 136 0.71 -0.92 12.93
C ILE A 136 1.13 -1.78 11.73
N LEU A 137 0.27 -1.94 10.73
CA LEU A 137 0.59 -2.71 9.54
C LEU A 137 1.71 -2.09 8.72
N HIS A 138 1.74 -0.76 8.61
CA HIS A 138 2.79 -0.04 7.88
C HIS A 138 4.14 -0.14 8.58
N PHE A 139 4.20 0.14 9.88
CA PHE A 139 5.44 0.07 10.66
C PHE A 139 5.93 -1.37 10.81
N SER A 140 5.04 -2.34 11.04
CA SER A 140 5.44 -3.75 11.07
C SER A 140 6.04 -4.23 9.75
N GLU A 141 5.61 -3.69 8.60
CA GLU A 141 6.24 -3.96 7.32
C GLU A 141 7.57 -3.21 7.15
N PHE A 142 7.63 -1.97 7.59
CA PHE A 142 8.84 -1.14 7.53
C PHE A 142 10.01 -1.73 8.34
N LEU A 143 9.71 -2.35 9.50
CA LEU A 143 10.70 -2.97 10.38
C LEU A 143 11.19 -4.34 9.87
N LYS A 144 10.56 -4.94 8.86
CA LYS A 144 11.04 -6.21 8.30
C LYS A 144 12.32 -5.99 7.50
N LYS A 145 13.29 -6.90 7.68
CA LYS A 145 14.50 -6.98 6.84
C LYS A 145 14.16 -7.11 5.35
N ARG A 146 13.10 -7.85 5.01
CA ARG A 146 12.60 -8.03 3.64
C ARG A 146 11.26 -7.31 3.44
N LYS A 147 11.28 -5.99 3.47
CA LYS A 147 10.08 -5.18 3.26
C LYS A 147 9.59 -5.25 1.80
N SER A 148 8.27 -5.28 1.60
CA SER A 148 7.62 -5.21 0.30
C SER A 148 7.09 -3.81 0.01
N GLY A 149 7.44 -3.25 -1.14
CA GLY A 149 6.93 -1.95 -1.57
C GLY A 149 5.40 -1.98 -1.72
N TYR A 150 4.86 -3.09 -2.24
CA TYR A 150 3.41 -3.28 -2.36
C TYR A 150 2.69 -3.30 -1.00
N LEU A 151 3.24 -3.97 0.03
CA LEU A 151 2.66 -3.96 1.38
C LEU A 151 2.82 -2.61 2.09
N THR A 152 3.96 -1.94 1.90
CA THR A 152 4.18 -0.59 2.43
C THR A 152 3.15 0.41 1.88
N TYR A 153 2.90 0.41 0.56
CA TYR A 153 1.90 1.31 -0.01
C TYR A 153 0.46 0.88 0.28
N SER A 154 0.14 -0.41 0.23
CA SER A 154 -1.23 -0.85 0.51
C SER A 154 -1.65 -0.60 1.96
N SER A 155 -0.74 -0.71 2.93
CA SER A 155 -1.00 -0.33 4.33
C SER A 155 -1.18 1.18 4.50
N PHE A 156 -0.43 2.01 3.75
CA PHE A 156 -0.63 3.47 3.75
C PHE A 156 -2.06 3.86 3.36
N TYR A 157 -2.64 3.21 2.35
CA TYR A 157 -4.01 3.51 1.91
C TYR A 157 -5.11 3.14 2.91
N ILE A 158 -4.80 2.41 4.00
CA ILE A 158 -5.76 2.16 5.09
C ILE A 158 -6.06 3.46 5.85
N PHE A 159 -5.05 4.27 6.12
CA PHE A 159 -5.17 5.53 6.89
C PHE A 159 -5.08 6.79 6.02
N PHE A 160 -4.92 6.63 4.71
CA PHE A 160 -4.90 7.75 3.75
C PHE A 160 -6.17 8.60 3.81
N ALA A 161 -7.34 7.96 3.96
CA ALA A 161 -8.62 8.66 4.07
C ALA A 161 -8.65 9.62 5.27
N PHE A 162 -8.10 9.21 6.41
CA PHE A 162 -8.00 10.06 7.58
C PHE A 162 -7.14 11.29 7.31
N LEU A 163 -5.96 11.11 6.69
CA LEU A 163 -5.06 12.23 6.37
C LEU A 163 -5.76 13.29 5.51
N LEU A 164 -6.60 12.86 4.56
CA LEU A 164 -7.37 13.77 3.72
C LEU A 164 -8.56 14.38 4.45
N LEU A 165 -9.37 13.58 5.15
CA LEU A 165 -10.67 14.04 5.66
C LEU A 165 -10.58 14.76 7.00
N ASN A 166 -9.53 14.52 7.80
CA ASN A 166 -9.32 15.18 9.08
C ASN A 166 -9.18 16.71 8.92
N MET A 167 -8.77 17.21 7.75
CA MET A 167 -8.73 18.66 7.49
C MET A 167 -10.11 19.32 7.66
N PHE A 168 -11.19 18.64 7.30
CA PHE A 168 -12.55 19.18 7.44
C PHE A 168 -12.94 19.31 8.92
N ILE A 169 -12.58 18.34 9.75
CA ILE A 169 -12.81 18.40 11.20
C ILE A 169 -12.03 19.56 11.84
N GLN A 170 -10.79 19.79 11.39
CA GLN A 170 -9.93 20.82 11.96
C GLN A 170 -10.31 22.24 11.53
N PHE A 171 -10.69 22.42 10.26
CA PHE A 171 -10.96 23.73 9.68
C PHE A 171 -12.42 24.17 9.84
N VAL A 172 -13.38 23.23 9.80
CA VAL A 172 -14.81 23.50 9.90
C VAL A 172 -15.27 23.32 11.35
N LYS A 173 -15.11 24.37 12.15
CA LYS A 173 -15.49 24.38 13.58
C LYS A 173 -15.86 25.78 14.05
N PRO A 174 -16.59 25.91 15.17
CA PRO A 174 -16.78 27.21 15.81
C PRO A 174 -15.43 27.88 16.10
N GLY A 175 -15.23 29.09 15.59
CA GLY A 175 -13.95 29.82 15.70
C GLY A 175 -12.78 29.22 14.90
N GLY A 176 -13.05 28.32 13.96
CA GLY A 176 -12.07 27.80 13.01
C GLY A 176 -11.84 28.71 11.81
N ILE A 177 -11.05 28.23 10.84
CA ILE A 177 -10.83 28.92 9.56
C ILE A 177 -12.15 29.07 8.80
N ILE A 178 -13.00 28.05 8.85
CA ILE A 178 -14.37 28.06 8.32
C ILE A 178 -15.30 28.03 9.54
N PRO A 179 -15.75 29.20 10.04
CA PRO A 179 -16.59 29.27 11.21
C PRO A 179 -18.00 28.74 10.90
N VAL A 180 -18.47 27.82 11.73
CA VAL A 180 -19.82 27.23 11.61
C VAL A 180 -20.47 27.07 12.98
N SER A 181 -21.79 26.83 13.00
CA SER A 181 -22.50 26.49 14.23
C SER A 181 -22.05 25.13 14.79
N LYS A 182 -22.32 24.88 16.08
CA LYS A 182 -22.03 23.58 16.72
C LYS A 182 -22.78 22.44 16.03
N GLU A 183 -24.00 22.67 15.58
CA GLU A 183 -24.81 21.68 14.87
C GLU A 183 -24.19 21.29 13.53
N VAL A 184 -23.79 22.29 12.72
CA VAL A 184 -23.11 22.03 11.45
C VAL A 184 -21.80 21.29 11.67
N GLN A 185 -21.05 21.63 12.73
CA GLN A 185 -19.84 20.88 13.08
C GLN A 185 -20.14 19.41 13.37
N LEU A 186 -21.23 19.08 14.08
CA LEU A 186 -21.59 17.69 14.36
C LEU A 186 -21.92 16.91 13.08
N TRP A 187 -22.60 17.55 12.13
CA TRP A 187 -22.84 16.97 10.80
C TRP A 187 -21.54 16.74 10.02
N VAL A 188 -20.57 17.65 10.11
CA VAL A 188 -19.24 17.45 9.52
C VAL A 188 -18.55 16.23 10.14
N TRP A 189 -18.59 16.07 11.46
CA TRP A 189 -18.07 14.88 12.14
C TRP A 189 -18.74 13.60 11.64
N PHE A 190 -20.07 13.60 11.54
CA PHE A 190 -20.83 12.47 11.02
C PHE A 190 -20.40 12.09 9.60
N LEU A 191 -20.41 13.05 8.67
CA LEU A 191 -20.07 12.83 7.26
C LEU A 191 -18.62 12.37 7.09
N VAL A 192 -17.68 13.02 7.78
CA VAL A 192 -16.26 12.69 7.71
C VAL A 192 -16.01 11.29 8.25
N THR A 193 -16.56 10.94 9.40
CA THR A 193 -16.37 9.60 9.98
C THR A 193 -16.99 8.52 9.10
N ALA A 194 -18.21 8.73 8.58
CA ALA A 194 -18.85 7.79 7.67
C ALA A 194 -18.02 7.57 6.39
N ALA A 195 -17.58 8.66 5.75
CA ALA A 195 -16.73 8.59 4.56
C ALA A 195 -15.37 7.91 4.85
N ASN A 196 -14.74 8.25 5.98
CA ASN A 196 -13.48 7.65 6.41
C ASN A 196 -13.64 6.14 6.60
N SER A 197 -14.71 5.67 7.24
CA SER A 197 -14.96 4.23 7.42
C SER A 197 -15.04 3.48 6.10
N VAL A 198 -15.77 4.02 5.10
CA VAL A 198 -15.88 3.39 3.76
C VAL A 198 -14.52 3.37 3.06
N PHE A 199 -13.81 4.48 3.04
CA PHE A 199 -12.52 4.60 2.37
C PHE A 199 -11.42 3.77 3.04
N SER A 200 -11.38 3.72 4.37
CA SER A 200 -10.46 2.87 5.11
C SER A 200 -10.74 1.39 4.89
N TYR A 201 -12.03 0.98 4.85
CA TYR A 201 -12.41 -0.38 4.52
C TYR A 201 -11.90 -0.79 3.12
N ALA A 202 -12.02 0.10 2.13
CA ALA A 202 -11.45 -0.13 0.80
C ALA A 202 -9.92 -0.34 0.85
N GLY A 203 -9.22 0.43 1.69
CA GLY A 203 -7.78 0.28 1.93
C GLY A 203 -7.43 -1.07 2.55
N ILE A 204 -8.20 -1.52 3.55
CA ILE A 204 -8.02 -2.83 4.19
C ILE A 204 -8.17 -3.96 3.16
N GLN A 205 -9.20 -3.91 2.32
CA GLN A 205 -9.41 -4.92 1.27
C GLN A 205 -8.22 -4.98 0.29
N VAL A 206 -7.69 -3.82 -0.13
CA VAL A 206 -6.50 -3.76 -0.99
C VAL A 206 -5.28 -4.36 -0.30
N TYR A 207 -5.05 -4.05 0.98
CA TYR A 207 -3.96 -4.63 1.77
C TYR A 207 -4.08 -6.16 1.86
N LEU A 208 -5.25 -6.68 2.20
CA LEU A 208 -5.48 -8.12 2.32
C LEU A 208 -5.28 -8.85 0.98
N LYS A 209 -5.79 -8.29 -0.12
CA LYS A 209 -5.60 -8.83 -1.48
C LYS A 209 -4.12 -8.84 -1.86
N THR A 210 -3.40 -7.76 -1.57
CA THR A 210 -1.97 -7.63 -1.83
C THR A 210 -1.15 -8.64 -1.04
N LYS A 211 -1.44 -8.79 0.26
CA LYS A 211 -0.79 -9.77 1.14
C LYS A 211 -0.98 -11.20 0.66
N ARG A 212 -2.20 -11.56 0.22
CA ARG A 212 -2.47 -12.88 -0.38
C ARG A 212 -1.66 -13.10 -1.66
N LYS A 213 -1.63 -12.12 -2.57
CA LYS A 213 -0.86 -12.19 -3.83
C LYS A 213 0.63 -12.41 -3.56
N ILE A 214 1.21 -11.65 -2.64
CA ILE A 214 2.63 -11.77 -2.29
C ILE A 214 2.95 -13.12 -1.64
N LYS A 215 2.09 -13.61 -0.73
CA LYS A 215 2.27 -14.93 -0.12
C LYS A 215 2.30 -16.02 -1.19
N ASN A 216 1.43 -15.95 -2.19
CA ASN A 216 1.40 -16.90 -3.29
C ASN A 216 2.65 -16.80 -4.19
N SER A 217 3.10 -15.59 -4.51
CA SER A 217 4.34 -15.39 -5.27
C SER A 217 5.58 -15.89 -4.51
N ALA A 218 5.66 -15.61 -3.20
CA ALA A 218 6.76 -16.08 -2.36
C ALA A 218 6.77 -17.60 -2.19
N PHE A 219 5.60 -18.25 -2.15
CA PHE A 219 5.49 -19.71 -2.13
C PHE A 219 6.01 -20.32 -3.43
N LYS A 220 5.66 -19.76 -4.60
CA LYS A 220 6.17 -20.22 -5.89
C LYS A 220 7.69 -20.14 -5.97
N LEU A 221 8.28 -19.05 -5.49
CA LEU A 221 9.74 -18.84 -5.50
C LEU A 221 10.52 -19.76 -4.56
N LYS A 222 9.89 -20.32 -3.51
CA LYS A 222 10.54 -21.28 -2.62
C LYS A 222 10.58 -22.70 -3.17
N ASN A 223 9.75 -22.99 -4.16
CA ASN A 223 9.62 -24.31 -4.77
C ASN A 223 10.34 -24.40 -6.13
N LEU A 224 11.07 -23.35 -6.51
CA LEU A 224 12.09 -23.32 -7.55
C LEU A 224 13.46 -23.54 -6.87
#